data_AF-A0A8C0PPV1-F1
#
_entry.id   AF-A0A8C0PPV1-F1
#
_cell.length_a   1.000
_cell.length_b   1.000
_cell.length_c   1.000
_cell.angle_alpha   90.00
_cell.angle_beta   90.00
_cell.angle_gamma   90.00
#
_symmetry.space_group_name_H-M   'P 1'
#
loop_
_entity.id
_entity.type
_entity.pdbx_description
1 polymer ?
#
loop_
_entity_poly.entity_id
_entity_poly.type
_entity_poly.pdbx_seq_one_letter_code
_entity_poly.pdbx_strand_id
1 'polypeptide(L)'
;MGSKYPPSVRGCLPLWTIALELAFLVIFFFFTSYDTSSQDPKELMGIYRVLQDVTIMAALGFGFLNSSLRRYGWSSVAFNLFLLALGVQWAVLVDGFLEWSFYKKVIIKLSSIKLATMSAMSVLISVGAVLGKANLLQLTVMALVEVTAFVTVRMVDRKYLGTHIHNAVLAGGVAVGASCHVIGTPWLAMVLGFMAGLISIGGALCLRAYFNHMLGIHDTCGVHYTFGLPGLLGGIVYILLMFYEVTWTKNSMFGLKPQNMEGGSCD
;
A
#
# COMPACT_ATOMS: atom_id res chain seq x y z
N MET A 1 13.74 -10.37 47.87
CA MET A 1 14.42 -10.52 46.56
C MET A 1 13.35 -10.52 45.48
N GLY A 2 13.17 -9.38 44.81
CA GLY A 2 12.14 -9.20 43.78
C GLY A 2 12.51 -9.97 42.51
N SER A 3 11.53 -10.72 42.00
CA SER A 3 11.63 -11.55 40.81
C SER A 3 12.02 -10.71 39.57
N LYS A 4 13.17 -11.00 38.95
CA LYS A 4 13.64 -10.40 37.69
C LYS A 4 12.96 -11.06 36.48
N TYR A 5 11.65 -10.89 36.34
CA TYR A 5 10.97 -11.11 35.06
C TYR A 5 10.28 -9.82 34.65
N PRO A 6 10.47 -9.33 33.40
CA PRO A 6 9.71 -8.20 32.90
C PRO A 6 8.21 -8.55 33.01
N PRO A 7 7.36 -7.63 33.51
CA PRO A 7 5.95 -7.91 33.68
C PRO A 7 5.34 -8.30 32.33
N SER A 8 4.46 -9.30 32.35
CA SER A 8 3.75 -9.77 31.16
C SER A 8 2.93 -8.61 30.56
N VAL A 9 3.47 -7.98 29.52
CA VAL A 9 2.83 -6.93 28.71
C VAL A 9 1.60 -7.44 27.92
N ARG A 10 1.27 -8.73 28.03
CA ARG A 10 0.10 -9.36 27.38
C ARG A 10 -1.24 -8.74 27.79
N GLY A 11 -1.35 -8.15 28.98
CA GLY A 11 -2.56 -7.44 29.42
C GLY A 11 -2.62 -5.96 29.00
N CYS A 12 -1.46 -5.31 28.85
CA CYS A 12 -1.38 -3.86 28.59
C CYS A 12 -1.57 -3.54 27.10
N LEU A 13 -1.01 -4.37 26.20
CA LEU A 13 -1.11 -4.20 24.74
C LEU A 13 -2.56 -4.14 24.21
N PRO A 14 -3.46 -5.07 24.55
CA PRO A 14 -4.86 -5.00 24.09
C PRO A 14 -5.63 -3.84 24.75
N LEU A 15 -5.22 -3.40 25.95
CA LEU A 15 -5.83 -2.26 26.62
C LEU A 15 -5.58 -0.96 25.84
N TRP A 16 -4.35 -0.77 25.31
CA TRP A 16 -4.01 0.38 24.48
C TRP A 16 -4.80 0.41 23.16
N THR A 17 -5.02 -0.73 22.52
CA THR A 17 -5.83 -0.80 21.29
C THR A 17 -7.31 -0.48 21.56
N ILE A 18 -7.86 -0.96 22.69
CA ILE A 18 -9.24 -0.65 23.09
C ILE A 18 -9.37 0.84 23.42
N ALA A 19 -8.39 1.42 24.13
CA ALA A 19 -8.38 2.85 24.43
C ALA A 19 -8.31 3.70 23.15
N LEU A 20 -7.53 3.28 22.15
CA LEU A 20 -7.43 3.94 20.85
C LEU A 20 -8.75 3.88 20.08
N GLU A 21 -9.42 2.73 20.04
CA GLU A 21 -10.72 2.56 19.38
C GLU A 21 -11.81 3.42 20.06
N LEU A 22 -11.81 3.46 21.39
CA LEU A 22 -12.74 4.31 22.15
C LEU A 22 -12.48 5.80 21.87
N ALA A 23 -11.22 6.21 21.78
CA ALA A 23 -10.86 7.57 21.42
C ALA A 23 -11.36 7.91 20.00
N PHE A 24 -11.22 7.02 19.03
CA PHE A 24 -11.77 7.21 17.69
C PHE A 24 -13.29 7.34 17.69
N LEU A 25 -14.02 6.50 18.44
CA LEU A 25 -15.47 6.63 18.58
C LEU A 25 -15.88 8.00 19.11
N VAL A 26 -15.20 8.50 20.15
CA VAL A 26 -15.47 9.82 20.72
C VAL A 26 -15.20 10.92 19.69
N ILE A 27 -14.06 10.88 18.99
CA ILE A 27 -13.72 11.88 17.98
C ILE A 27 -14.73 11.84 16.82
N PHE A 28 -15.11 10.66 16.33
CA PHE A 28 -16.13 10.53 15.29
C PHE A 28 -17.46 11.14 15.72
N PHE A 29 -17.92 10.87 16.94
CA PHE A 29 -19.17 11.42 17.47
C PHE A 29 -19.20 12.96 17.47
N PHE A 30 -18.08 13.61 17.82
CA PHE A 30 -18.02 15.08 17.86
C PHE A 30 -17.81 15.72 16.49
N PHE A 31 -16.94 15.16 15.65
CA PHE A 31 -16.43 15.84 14.45
C PHE A 31 -17.11 15.42 13.14
N THR A 32 -17.80 14.28 13.11
CA THR A 32 -18.38 13.76 11.88
C THR A 32 -19.89 13.97 11.82
N SER A 33 -20.39 14.31 10.64
CA SER A 33 -21.81 14.37 10.32
C SER A 33 -22.04 13.56 9.05
N TYR A 34 -23.10 12.78 9.02
CA TYR A 34 -23.50 12.08 7.81
C TYR A 34 -24.27 13.01 6.90
N ASP A 35 -23.99 12.96 5.61
CA ASP A 35 -24.83 13.65 4.62
C ASP A 35 -26.13 12.85 4.45
N THR A 36 -27.25 13.46 4.79
CA THR A 36 -28.59 12.93 4.49
C THR A 36 -29.08 13.37 3.12
N SER A 37 -28.24 14.06 2.32
CA SER A 37 -28.59 14.50 0.98
C SER A 37 -28.85 13.30 0.08
N SER A 38 -30.07 13.23 -0.45
CA SER A 38 -30.56 12.24 -1.42
C SER A 38 -29.67 12.21 -2.66
N GLN A 39 -28.61 11.38 -2.64
CA GLN A 39 -27.89 11.02 -3.85
C GLN A 39 -28.80 10.19 -4.75
N ASP A 40 -28.68 10.38 -6.06
CA ASP A 40 -29.43 9.60 -7.03
C ASP A 40 -29.22 8.10 -6.76
N PRO A 41 -30.29 7.30 -6.63
CA PRO A 41 -30.18 5.90 -6.24
C PRO A 41 -29.33 5.06 -7.20
N LYS A 42 -29.22 5.48 -8.47
CA LYS A 42 -28.35 4.85 -9.47
C LYS A 42 -26.86 5.10 -9.21
N GLU A 43 -26.48 6.31 -8.83
CA GLU A 43 -25.08 6.65 -8.52
C GLU A 43 -24.62 5.97 -7.22
N LEU A 44 -25.50 5.98 -6.20
CA LEU A 44 -25.26 5.30 -4.93
C LEU A 44 -25.01 3.79 -5.12
N MET A 45 -25.84 3.14 -5.95
CA MET A 45 -25.70 1.72 -6.24
C MET A 45 -24.40 1.39 -6.99
N GLY A 46 -23.97 2.27 -7.91
CA GLY A 46 -22.69 2.15 -8.60
C GLY A 46 -21.50 2.24 -7.64
N ILE A 47 -21.48 3.23 -6.76
CA ILE A 47 -20.41 3.41 -5.77
C ILE A 47 -20.39 2.26 -4.76
N TYR A 48 -21.57 1.81 -4.30
CA TYR A 48 -21.69 0.71 -3.35
C TYR A 48 -21.13 -0.61 -3.91
N ARG A 49 -21.41 -0.93 -5.18
CA ARG A 49 -20.87 -2.13 -5.83
C ARG A 49 -19.35 -2.11 -5.86
N VAL A 50 -18.75 -0.97 -6.25
CA VAL A 50 -17.29 -0.81 -6.25
C VAL A 50 -16.72 -0.88 -4.84
N LEU A 51 -17.37 -0.26 -3.86
CA LEU A 51 -16.96 -0.33 -2.46
C LEU A 51 -16.98 -1.77 -1.94
N GLN A 52 -18.01 -2.54 -2.29
CA GLN A 52 -18.15 -3.94 -1.93
C GLN A 52 -17.03 -4.78 -2.54
N ASP A 53 -16.74 -4.62 -3.83
CA ASP A 53 -15.66 -5.35 -4.51
C ASP A 53 -14.30 -5.05 -3.86
N VAL A 54 -14.01 -3.77 -3.57
CA VAL A 54 -12.77 -3.32 -2.92
C VAL A 54 -12.67 -3.85 -1.49
N THR A 55 -13.77 -3.82 -0.73
CA THR A 55 -13.80 -4.30 0.65
C THR A 55 -13.67 -5.82 0.72
N ILE A 56 -14.27 -6.56 -0.22
CA ILE A 56 -14.11 -8.02 -0.33
C ILE A 56 -12.66 -8.37 -0.66
N MET A 57 -12.05 -7.65 -1.60
CA MET A 57 -10.63 -7.82 -1.93
C MET A 57 -9.72 -7.49 -0.73
N ALA A 58 -10.01 -6.43 0.01
CA ALA A 58 -9.26 -6.02 1.21
C ALA A 58 -9.41 -7.02 2.36
N ALA A 59 -10.65 -7.38 2.71
CA ALA A 59 -10.98 -8.20 3.86
C ALA A 59 -10.69 -9.68 3.63
N LEU A 60 -11.22 -10.25 2.54
CA LEU A 60 -11.10 -11.67 2.23
C LEU A 60 -9.86 -11.94 1.37
N GLY A 61 -9.62 -11.13 0.33
CA GLY A 61 -8.46 -11.32 -0.56
C GLY A 61 -7.13 -11.25 0.21
N PHE A 62 -6.75 -10.06 0.70
CA PHE A 62 -5.51 -9.91 1.47
C PHE A 62 -5.54 -10.67 2.80
N GLY A 63 -6.69 -10.81 3.45
CA GLY A 63 -6.84 -11.58 4.69
C GLY A 63 -6.46 -13.05 4.55
N PHE A 64 -7.00 -13.73 3.53
CA PHE A 64 -6.67 -15.13 3.27
C PHE A 64 -5.28 -15.30 2.63
N LEU A 65 -4.84 -14.40 1.75
CA LEU A 65 -3.48 -14.40 1.21
C LEU A 65 -2.44 -14.40 2.34
N ASN A 66 -2.59 -13.48 3.29
CA ASN A 66 -1.74 -13.35 4.47
C ASN A 66 -1.83 -14.59 5.40
N SER A 67 -2.95 -15.32 5.37
CA SER A 67 -3.19 -16.51 6.19
C SER A 67 -2.45 -17.77 5.70
N SER A 68 -1.86 -17.74 4.51
CA SER A 68 -1.14 -18.88 3.90
C SER A 68 0.08 -19.35 4.72
N LEU A 69 0.49 -18.58 5.73
CA LEU A 69 1.52 -18.96 6.69
C LEU A 69 0.98 -19.99 7.71
N ARG A 70 1.40 -21.25 7.55
CA ARG A 70 0.93 -22.47 8.25
C ARG A 70 0.81 -22.40 9.79
N ARG A 71 1.48 -21.46 10.46
CA ARG A 71 1.44 -21.30 11.94
C ARG A 71 0.64 -20.09 12.45
N TYR A 72 0.21 -19.17 11.58
CA TYR A 72 -0.38 -17.89 11.97
C TYR A 72 -1.70 -17.55 11.25
N GLY A 73 -2.32 -18.51 10.55
CA GLY A 73 -3.50 -18.27 9.69
C GLY A 73 -4.65 -17.51 10.37
N TRP A 74 -5.10 -17.98 11.54
CA TRP A 74 -6.20 -17.34 12.28
C TRP A 74 -5.85 -15.93 12.79
N SER A 75 -4.62 -15.75 13.25
CA SER A 75 -4.13 -14.45 13.75
C SER A 75 -3.94 -13.44 12.62
N SER A 76 -3.51 -13.91 11.45
CA SER A 76 -3.33 -13.11 10.25
C SER A 76 -4.65 -12.50 9.76
N VAL A 77 -5.70 -13.33 9.65
CA VAL A 77 -7.02 -12.85 9.22
C VAL A 77 -7.56 -11.81 10.21
N ALA A 78 -7.42 -12.06 11.51
CA ALA A 78 -7.87 -11.12 12.55
C ALA A 78 -7.12 -9.78 12.50
N PHE A 79 -5.79 -9.80 12.35
CA PHE A 79 -5.00 -8.58 12.23
C PHE A 79 -5.30 -7.82 10.94
N ASN A 80 -5.55 -8.51 9.83
CA ASN A 80 -5.94 -7.90 8.57
C ASN A 80 -7.30 -7.16 8.69
N LEU A 81 -8.30 -7.81 9.28
CA LEU A 81 -9.62 -7.20 9.49
C LEU A 81 -9.55 -6.01 10.47
N PHE A 82 -8.76 -6.14 11.54
CA PHE A 82 -8.55 -5.07 12.50
C PHE A 82 -7.88 -3.85 11.86
N LEU A 83 -6.79 -4.04 11.11
CA LEU A 83 -6.07 -2.95 10.45
C LEU A 83 -6.88 -2.32 9.31
N LEU A 84 -7.73 -3.09 8.63
CA LEU A 84 -8.67 -2.55 7.65
C LEU A 84 -9.68 -1.61 8.32
N ALA A 85 -10.30 -2.04 9.43
CA ALA A 85 -11.25 -1.20 10.16
C ALA A 85 -10.60 0.08 10.70
N LEU A 86 -9.47 -0.07 11.39
CA LEU A 86 -8.69 1.03 11.95
C LEU A 86 -8.18 1.98 10.87
N GLY A 87 -7.68 1.43 9.76
CA GLY A 87 -7.17 2.19 8.63
C GLY A 87 -8.26 3.01 7.94
N VAL A 88 -9.46 2.45 7.75
CA VAL A 88 -10.60 3.17 7.16
C VAL A 88 -11.08 4.29 8.07
N GLN A 89 -11.25 4.02 9.37
CA GLN A 89 -11.66 5.04 10.34
C GLN A 89 -10.64 6.19 10.40
N TRP A 90 -9.36 5.85 10.49
CA TRP A 90 -8.30 6.86 10.53
C TRP A 90 -8.18 7.63 9.21
N ALA A 91 -8.32 6.97 8.07
CA ALA A 91 -8.29 7.63 6.77
C ALA A 91 -9.42 8.64 6.61
N VAL A 92 -10.67 8.28 6.95
CA VAL A 92 -11.81 9.22 6.92
C VAL A 92 -11.56 10.41 7.82
N LEU A 93 -10.98 10.18 9.00
CA LEU A 93 -10.63 11.22 9.94
C LEU A 93 -9.60 12.18 9.35
N VAL A 94 -8.47 11.67 8.86
CA VAL A 94 -7.39 12.46 8.28
C VAL A 94 -7.84 13.22 7.04
N ASP A 95 -8.62 12.60 6.15
CA ASP A 95 -9.20 13.26 4.97
C ASP A 95 -10.11 14.43 5.42
N GLY A 96 -10.93 14.21 6.44
CA GLY A 96 -11.78 15.23 7.04
C GLY A 96 -11.02 16.37 7.70
N PHE A 97 -9.95 16.07 8.45
CA PHE A 97 -9.07 17.06 9.09
C PHE A 97 -8.27 17.87 8.05
N LEU A 98 -7.84 17.26 6.95
CA LEU A 98 -7.09 17.95 5.89
C LEU A 98 -7.98 18.84 5.01
N GLU A 99 -9.24 18.46 4.78
CA GLU A 99 -10.23 19.31 4.10
C GLU A 99 -10.86 20.36 5.04
N TRP A 100 -10.53 20.34 6.34
CA TRP A 100 -11.13 21.22 7.33
C TRP A 100 -10.71 22.68 7.11
N SER A 101 -11.61 23.47 6.51
CA SER A 101 -11.66 24.93 6.66
C SER A 101 -12.44 25.27 7.93
N PHE A 102 -11.79 25.94 8.89
CA PHE A 102 -12.07 26.16 10.33
C PHE A 102 -13.52 26.18 10.90
N TYR A 103 -14.59 26.09 10.11
CA TYR A 103 -15.99 26.21 10.57
C TYR A 103 -16.97 25.14 10.10
N LYS A 104 -16.58 24.12 9.32
CA LYS A 104 -17.50 23.05 8.86
C LYS A 104 -17.21 21.69 9.51
N LYS A 105 -18.27 20.98 9.91
CA LYS A 105 -18.20 19.55 10.28
C LYS A 105 -17.77 18.69 9.09
N VAL A 106 -17.07 17.59 9.35
CA VAL A 106 -16.66 16.62 8.33
C VAL A 106 -17.90 15.87 7.83
N ILE A 107 -18.23 16.05 6.55
CA ILE A 107 -19.37 15.37 5.91
C ILE A 107 -18.89 14.03 5.35
N ILE A 108 -19.34 12.93 5.93
CA ILE A 108 -18.99 11.58 5.46
C ILE A 108 -19.94 11.19 4.32
N LYS A 109 -19.39 11.04 3.11
CA LYS A 109 -20.07 10.49 1.92
C LYS A 109 -19.58 9.08 1.62
N LEU A 110 -20.38 8.32 0.87
CA LEU A 110 -19.98 6.97 0.41
C LEU A 110 -18.71 7.02 -0.45
N SER A 111 -18.50 8.10 -1.21
CA SER A 111 -17.26 8.35 -1.96
C SER A 111 -16.05 8.51 -1.04
N SER A 112 -16.18 9.20 0.09
CA SER A 112 -15.12 9.34 1.10
C SER A 112 -14.76 8.00 1.71
N ILE A 113 -15.75 7.14 2.00
CA ILE A 113 -15.52 5.79 2.52
C ILE A 113 -14.79 4.92 1.49
N LYS A 114 -15.23 4.92 0.22
CA LYS A 114 -14.52 4.22 -0.87
C LYS A 114 -13.05 4.63 -0.92
N LEU A 115 -12.80 5.91 -0.86
CA LEU A 115 -11.46 6.46 -1.01
C LEU A 115 -10.59 6.22 0.24
N ALA A 116 -11.20 6.17 1.43
CA ALA A 116 -10.59 5.70 2.66
C ALA A 116 -10.25 4.20 2.61
N THR A 117 -11.13 3.33 2.10
CA THR A 117 -10.84 1.90 1.93
C THR A 117 -9.65 1.66 0.98
N MET A 118 -9.50 2.50 -0.03
CA MET A 118 -8.34 2.44 -0.95
C MET A 118 -7.03 2.84 -0.26
N SER A 119 -7.06 3.81 0.67
CA SER A 119 -5.88 4.14 1.49
C SER A 119 -5.56 3.06 2.54
N ALA A 120 -6.56 2.44 3.14
CA ALA A 120 -6.35 1.32 4.07
C ALA A 120 -5.76 0.09 3.37
N MET A 121 -6.05 -0.09 2.08
CA MET A 121 -5.50 -1.19 1.27
C MET A 121 -3.98 -1.13 1.13
N SER A 122 -3.37 0.07 1.07
CA SER A 122 -1.90 0.18 1.02
C SER A 122 -1.27 -0.44 2.28
N VAL A 123 -1.86 -0.15 3.44
CA VAL A 123 -1.43 -0.75 4.71
C VAL A 123 -1.54 -2.26 4.68
N LEU A 124 -2.64 -2.82 4.16
CA LEU A 124 -2.80 -4.28 4.09
C LEU A 124 -1.74 -4.95 3.22
N ILE A 125 -1.32 -4.30 2.13
CA ILE A 125 -0.21 -4.75 1.28
C ILE A 125 1.10 -4.74 2.09
N SER A 126 1.39 -3.64 2.76
CA SER A 126 2.61 -3.47 3.55
C SER A 126 2.67 -4.41 4.76
N VAL A 127 1.53 -4.67 5.40
CA VAL A 127 1.38 -5.65 6.50
C VAL A 127 1.75 -7.06 6.03
N GLY A 128 1.41 -7.43 4.80
CA GLY A 128 1.79 -8.73 4.22
C GLY A 128 3.29 -9.00 4.23
N ALA A 129 4.12 -7.95 4.10
CA ALA A 129 5.59 -8.07 4.13
C ALA A 129 6.17 -8.22 5.55
N VAL A 130 5.50 -7.67 6.58
CA VAL A 130 5.99 -7.64 7.96
C VAL A 130 5.31 -8.72 8.84
N LEU A 131 4.35 -9.44 8.28
CA LEU A 131 3.54 -10.40 8.99
C LEU A 131 4.37 -11.56 9.58
N GLY A 132 4.12 -11.88 10.85
CA GLY A 132 4.84 -12.93 11.59
C GLY A 132 6.13 -12.47 12.26
N LYS A 133 6.60 -11.23 12.01
CA LYS A 133 7.75 -10.62 12.73
C LYS A 133 7.36 -9.40 13.59
N ALA A 134 6.26 -8.72 13.27
CA ALA A 134 5.80 -7.55 14.01
C ALA A 134 4.67 -7.86 15.00
N ASN A 135 4.61 -7.08 16.09
CA ASN A 135 3.53 -7.11 17.08
C ASN A 135 2.33 -6.25 16.63
N LEU A 136 1.14 -6.49 17.18
CA LEU A 136 -0.10 -5.77 16.83
C LEU A 136 0.04 -4.25 17.00
N LEU A 137 0.70 -3.79 18.06
CA LEU A 137 0.97 -2.36 18.25
C LEU A 137 1.88 -1.78 17.15
N GLN A 138 2.90 -2.52 16.73
CA GLN A 138 3.80 -2.07 15.67
C GLN A 138 3.05 -1.97 14.34
N LEU A 139 2.18 -2.94 14.04
CA LEU A 139 1.29 -2.90 12.88
C LEU A 139 0.30 -1.73 12.96
N THR A 140 -0.22 -1.42 14.15
CA THR A 140 -1.14 -0.29 14.37
C THR A 140 -0.43 1.05 14.14
N VAL A 141 0.76 1.24 14.70
CA VAL A 141 1.55 2.47 14.50
C VAL A 141 1.93 2.64 13.03
N MET A 142 2.37 1.55 12.39
CA MET A 142 2.66 1.53 10.95
C MET A 142 1.43 1.94 10.14
N ALA A 143 0.25 1.40 10.45
CA ALA A 143 -1.00 1.74 9.77
C ALA A 143 -1.35 3.23 9.89
N LEU A 144 -1.22 3.83 11.07
CA LEU A 144 -1.52 5.26 11.26
C LEU A 144 -0.59 6.17 10.45
N VAL A 145 0.71 5.84 10.40
CA VAL A 145 1.73 6.59 9.66
C VAL A 145 1.55 6.41 8.15
N GLU A 146 1.31 5.18 7.70
CA GLU A 146 1.18 4.89 6.28
C GLU A 146 -0.12 5.46 5.69
N VAL A 147 -1.24 5.36 6.40
CA VAL A 147 -2.50 5.99 5.97
C VAL A 147 -2.37 7.51 5.91
N THR A 148 -1.73 8.16 6.89
CA THR A 148 -1.53 9.62 6.84
C THR A 148 -0.66 10.04 5.66
N ALA A 149 0.44 9.32 5.41
CA ALA A 149 1.27 9.54 4.24
C ALA A 149 0.48 9.35 2.94
N PHE A 150 -0.31 8.29 2.82
CA PHE A 150 -1.09 8.03 1.61
C PHE A 150 -2.19 9.08 1.38
N VAL A 151 -2.92 9.47 2.43
CA VAL A 151 -3.98 10.50 2.33
C VAL A 151 -3.38 11.86 1.98
N THR A 152 -2.25 12.25 2.58
CA THR A 152 -1.59 13.52 2.24
C THR A 152 -1.11 13.56 0.79
N VAL A 153 -0.45 12.50 0.32
CA VAL A 153 -0.03 12.38 -1.09
C VAL A 153 -1.24 12.48 -2.01
N ARG A 154 -2.32 11.76 -1.68
CA ARG A 154 -3.56 11.79 -2.44
C ARG A 154 -4.20 13.19 -2.50
N MET A 155 -4.17 13.93 -1.39
CA MET A 155 -4.71 15.29 -1.33
C MET A 155 -3.89 16.28 -2.16
N VAL A 156 -2.57 16.16 -2.12
CA VAL A 156 -1.66 16.93 -2.97
C VAL A 156 -1.94 16.63 -4.45
N ASP A 157 -2.05 15.36 -4.82
CA ASP A 157 -2.37 14.95 -6.19
C ASP A 157 -3.71 15.51 -6.66
N ARG A 158 -4.76 15.38 -5.85
CA ARG A 158 -6.09 15.93 -6.16
C ARG A 158 -6.08 17.44 -6.35
N LYS A 159 -5.31 18.18 -5.54
CA LYS A 159 -5.29 19.65 -5.55
C LYS A 159 -4.44 20.23 -6.68
N TYR A 160 -3.30 19.61 -6.99
CA TYR A 160 -2.33 20.15 -7.94
C TYR A 160 -2.35 19.47 -9.31
N LEU A 161 -2.74 18.20 -9.39
CA LEU A 161 -2.61 17.38 -10.59
C LEU A 161 -3.97 16.99 -11.17
N GLY A 162 -5.02 16.92 -10.35
CA GLY A 162 -6.39 16.60 -10.80
C GLY A 162 -6.51 15.19 -11.38
N THR A 163 -5.55 14.31 -11.08
CA THR A 163 -5.39 12.99 -11.68
C THR A 163 -6.10 11.88 -10.91
N HIS A 164 -6.33 10.74 -11.58
CA HIS A 164 -6.92 9.56 -10.95
C HIS A 164 -5.84 8.75 -10.21
N ILE A 165 -5.80 8.88 -8.88
CA ILE A 165 -4.81 8.19 -8.02
C ILE A 165 -4.76 6.67 -8.23
N HIS A 166 -5.89 6.03 -8.54
CA HIS A 166 -5.97 4.59 -8.80
C HIS A 166 -5.04 4.16 -9.93
N ASN A 167 -4.90 4.98 -10.96
CA ASN A 167 -4.05 4.67 -12.10
C ASN A 167 -2.58 4.67 -11.67
N ALA A 168 -2.15 5.64 -10.86
CA ALA A 168 -0.79 5.67 -10.33
C ALA A 168 -0.48 4.49 -9.40
N VAL A 169 -1.45 4.08 -8.58
CA VAL A 169 -1.30 2.89 -7.71
C VAL A 169 -1.23 1.61 -8.55
N LEU A 170 -2.10 1.47 -9.55
CA LEU A 170 -2.10 0.32 -10.46
C LEU A 170 -0.80 0.23 -11.26
N ALA A 171 -0.26 1.37 -11.72
CA ALA A 171 1.02 1.46 -12.42
C ALA A 171 2.17 0.84 -11.60
N GLY A 172 2.20 1.10 -10.28
CA GLY A 172 3.16 0.47 -9.38
C GLY A 172 3.07 -1.06 -9.38
N GLY A 173 1.86 -1.61 -9.29
CA GLY A 173 1.63 -3.06 -9.37
C GLY A 173 2.03 -3.66 -10.72
N VAL A 174 1.71 -2.97 -11.82
CA VAL A 174 2.08 -3.40 -13.18
C VAL A 174 3.60 -3.44 -13.35
N ALA A 175 4.34 -2.45 -12.84
CA ALA A 175 5.80 -2.41 -12.94
C ALA A 175 6.49 -3.52 -12.13
N VAL A 176 6.00 -3.82 -10.93
CA VAL A 176 6.58 -4.87 -10.07
C VAL A 176 6.19 -6.28 -10.53
N GLY A 177 5.08 -6.44 -11.28
CA GLY A 177 4.52 -7.73 -11.64
C GLY A 177 5.51 -8.71 -12.30
N ALA A 178 6.24 -8.28 -13.34
CA ALA A 178 7.18 -9.15 -14.05
C ALA A 178 8.43 -9.49 -13.22
N SER A 179 8.84 -8.60 -12.33
CA SER A 179 10.10 -8.70 -11.56
C SER A 179 9.90 -9.20 -10.12
N CYS A 180 8.66 -9.46 -9.70
CA CYS A 180 8.32 -9.78 -8.31
C CYS A 180 9.08 -10.99 -7.74
N HIS A 181 9.40 -12.00 -8.56
CA HIS A 181 10.14 -13.20 -8.13
C HIS A 181 11.66 -12.97 -8.05
N VAL A 182 12.21 -12.00 -8.77
CA VAL A 182 13.66 -11.72 -8.83
C VAL A 182 14.06 -10.63 -7.82
N ILE A 183 13.11 -9.79 -7.40
CA ILE A 183 13.37 -8.73 -6.41
C ILE A 183 13.57 -9.36 -5.02
N GLY A 184 14.83 -9.56 -4.64
CA GLY A 184 15.20 -10.10 -3.32
C GLY A 184 15.14 -9.09 -2.17
N THR A 185 15.15 -7.78 -2.45
CA THR A 185 15.19 -6.74 -1.41
C THR A 185 14.00 -5.78 -1.48
N PRO A 186 13.30 -5.50 -0.36
CA PRO A 186 12.10 -4.65 -0.34
C PRO A 186 12.31 -3.22 -0.86
N TRP A 187 13.50 -2.65 -0.66
CA TRP A 187 13.81 -1.29 -1.09
C TRP A 187 13.74 -1.12 -2.63
N LEU A 188 14.16 -2.15 -3.39
CA LEU A 188 14.07 -2.16 -4.85
C LEU A 188 12.61 -2.12 -5.32
N ALA A 189 11.72 -2.89 -4.68
CA ALA A 189 10.30 -2.88 -5.00
C ALA A 189 9.66 -1.51 -4.71
N MET A 190 10.04 -0.87 -3.59
CA MET A 190 9.56 0.46 -3.24
C MET A 190 9.99 1.52 -4.25
N VAL A 191 11.27 1.54 -4.63
CA VAL A 191 11.78 2.50 -5.62
C VAL A 191 11.13 2.28 -6.99
N LEU A 192 10.98 1.02 -7.40
CA LEU A 192 10.34 0.67 -8.67
C LEU A 192 8.87 1.12 -8.71
N GLY A 193 8.11 0.85 -7.64
CA GLY A 193 6.73 1.30 -7.51
C GLY A 193 6.58 2.82 -7.48
N PHE A 194 7.47 3.52 -6.78
CA PHE A 194 7.49 4.98 -6.73
C PHE A 194 7.77 5.60 -8.11
N MET A 195 8.78 5.09 -8.82
CA MET A 195 9.12 5.55 -10.18
C MET A 195 7.98 5.28 -11.17
N ALA A 196 7.35 4.11 -11.09
CA ALA A 196 6.17 3.78 -11.89
C ALA A 196 4.98 4.71 -11.62
N GLY A 197 4.74 5.06 -10.35
CA GLY A 197 3.74 6.04 -9.96
C GLY A 197 4.02 7.43 -10.53
N LEU A 198 5.26 7.92 -10.43
CA LEU A 198 5.67 9.19 -11.02
C LEU A 198 5.50 9.21 -12.55
N ILE A 199 5.86 8.12 -13.23
CA ILE A 199 5.67 7.98 -14.68
C ILE A 199 4.19 8.01 -15.05
N SER A 200 3.33 7.35 -14.26
CA SER A 200 1.89 7.37 -14.50
C SER A 200 1.28 8.76 -14.27
N ILE A 201 1.69 9.47 -13.21
CA ILE A 201 1.22 10.83 -12.90
C ILE A 201 1.70 11.83 -13.97
N GLY A 202 3.00 11.81 -14.28
CA GLY A 202 3.57 12.65 -15.33
C GLY A 202 2.99 12.35 -16.71
N GLY A 203 2.71 11.08 -17.00
CA GLY A 203 2.07 10.64 -18.24
C GLY A 203 0.62 11.10 -18.37
N ALA A 204 -0.13 11.13 -17.26
CA ALA A 204 -1.49 11.63 -17.24
C ALA A 204 -1.58 13.14 -17.55
N LEU A 205 -0.54 13.91 -17.22
CA LEU A 205 -0.46 15.34 -17.51
C LEU A 205 0.13 15.63 -18.89
N CYS A 206 1.37 15.18 -19.12
CA CYS A 206 2.16 15.57 -20.28
C CYS A 206 1.79 14.73 -21.51
N LEU A 207 1.71 13.40 -21.35
CA LEU A 207 1.44 12.49 -22.46
C LEU A 207 0.01 12.65 -22.96
N ARG A 208 -0.98 12.81 -22.05
CA ARG A 208 -2.38 13.05 -22.42
C ARG A 208 -2.53 14.36 -23.20
N ALA A 209 -1.89 15.44 -22.77
CA ALA A 209 -1.91 16.72 -23.48
C ALA A 209 -1.20 16.64 -24.85
N TYR A 210 -0.05 15.96 -24.90
CA TYR A 210 0.74 15.80 -26.12
C TYR A 210 0.06 14.90 -27.16
N PHE A 211 -0.42 13.71 -26.78
CA PHE A 211 -1.11 12.79 -27.70
C PHE A 211 -2.38 13.40 -28.28
N ASN A 212 -3.12 14.14 -27.46
CA ASN A 212 -4.36 14.78 -27.91
C ASN A 212 -4.08 15.92 -28.90
N HIS A 213 -3.02 16.70 -28.69
CA HIS A 213 -2.69 17.85 -29.54
C HIS A 213 -1.91 17.49 -30.81
N MET A 214 -1.01 16.49 -30.76
CA MET A 214 -0.10 16.18 -31.87
C MET A 214 -0.44 14.91 -32.65
N LEU A 215 -1.03 13.90 -31.99
CA LEU A 215 -1.28 12.59 -32.59
C LEU A 215 -2.77 12.31 -32.83
N GLY A 216 -3.68 13.15 -32.30
CA GLY A 216 -5.13 12.97 -32.43
C GLY A 216 -5.67 11.69 -31.78
N ILE A 217 -4.85 10.97 -30.99
CA ILE A 217 -5.24 9.72 -30.33
C ILE A 217 -5.85 10.05 -28.97
N HIS A 218 -7.12 9.69 -28.81
CA HIS A 218 -7.86 9.89 -27.58
C HIS A 218 -7.71 8.67 -26.66
N ASP A 219 -6.87 8.78 -25.63
CA ASP A 219 -6.77 7.77 -24.57
C ASP A 219 -7.70 8.14 -23.40
N THR A 220 -8.97 7.77 -23.51
CA THR A 220 -10.03 8.09 -22.53
C THR A 220 -9.75 7.43 -21.18
N CYS A 221 -9.30 6.17 -21.20
CA CYS A 221 -9.05 5.37 -20.00
C CYS A 221 -7.63 5.51 -19.44
N GLY A 222 -6.73 6.15 -20.18
CA GLY A 222 -5.35 6.37 -19.76
C GLY A 222 -4.50 5.11 -19.74
N VAL A 223 -4.81 4.15 -20.61
CA VAL A 223 -4.18 2.83 -20.62
C VAL A 223 -2.67 2.95 -20.83
N HIS A 224 -2.24 3.92 -21.64
CA HIS A 224 -0.85 4.01 -22.06
C HIS A 224 0.09 4.42 -20.91
N TYR A 225 -0.30 5.40 -20.09
CA TYR A 225 0.50 5.83 -18.94
C TYR A 225 0.26 4.99 -17.68
N THR A 226 -0.86 4.25 -17.60
CA THR A 226 -1.21 3.41 -16.43
C THR A 226 -0.65 1.99 -16.54
N PHE A 227 -0.67 1.40 -17.74
CA PHE A 227 -0.23 0.02 -17.96
C PHE A 227 0.96 -0.08 -18.92
N GLY A 228 0.97 0.70 -20.00
CA GLY A 228 2.00 0.63 -21.04
C GLY A 228 3.38 1.04 -20.54
N LEU A 229 3.55 2.30 -20.15
CA LEU A 229 4.84 2.84 -19.68
C LEU A 229 5.34 2.14 -18.40
N PRO A 230 4.50 1.91 -17.37
CA PRO A 230 4.92 1.18 -16.18
C PRO A 230 5.27 -0.29 -16.45
N GLY A 231 4.54 -0.96 -17.36
CA GLY A 231 4.84 -2.33 -17.77
C GLY A 231 6.17 -2.44 -18.53
N LEU A 232 6.46 -1.47 -19.41
CA LEU A 232 7.75 -1.38 -20.08
C LEU A 232 8.90 -1.17 -19.09
N LEU A 233 8.72 -0.26 -18.12
CA LEU A 233 9.67 -0.05 -17.04
C LEU A 233 9.94 -1.35 -16.26
N GLY A 234 8.88 -2.06 -15.88
CA GLY A 234 8.98 -3.34 -15.18
C GLY A 234 9.74 -4.41 -15.98
N GLY A 235 9.49 -4.50 -17.29
CA GLY A 235 10.18 -5.41 -18.20
C GLY A 235 11.67 -5.10 -18.34
N ILE A 236 12.04 -3.83 -18.46
CA ILE A 236 13.45 -3.40 -18.53
C ILE A 236 14.17 -3.75 -17.22
N VAL A 237 13.54 -3.44 -16.08
CA VAL A 237 14.11 -3.72 -14.76
C VAL A 237 14.29 -5.22 -14.53
N TYR A 238 13.35 -6.05 -14.98
CA TYR A 238 13.49 -7.51 -14.94
C TYR A 238 14.72 -7.99 -15.72
N ILE A 239 14.95 -7.50 -16.94
CA ILE A 239 16.11 -7.88 -17.76
C ILE A 239 17.42 -7.47 -17.07
N LEU A 240 17.48 -6.27 -16.50
CA LEU A 240 18.66 -5.77 -15.80
C LEU A 240 18.97 -6.59 -14.54
N LEU A 241 17.95 -6.91 -13.74
CA LEU A 241 18.12 -7.72 -12.53
C LEU A 241 18.59 -9.14 -12.88
N MET A 242 18.01 -9.76 -13.90
CA MET A 242 18.45 -11.07 -14.38
C MET A 242 19.89 -11.06 -14.90
N PHE A 243 20.28 -10.01 -15.64
CA PHE A 243 21.65 -9.88 -16.12
C PHE A 243 22.65 -9.70 -14.95
N TYR A 244 22.25 -8.94 -13.92
CA TYR A 244 23.04 -8.75 -12.72
C TYR A 244 23.23 -10.07 -11.95
N GLU A 245 22.16 -10.85 -11.74
CA GLU A 245 22.22 -12.19 -11.13
C GLU A 245 23.16 -13.15 -11.89
N VAL A 246 23.05 -13.19 -13.22
CA VAL A 246 23.91 -14.02 -14.08
C VAL A 246 25.38 -13.58 -14.03
N THR A 247 25.63 -12.28 -13.95
CA THR A 247 27.00 -11.74 -13.84
C THR A 247 27.59 -12.02 -12.47
N TRP A 248 26.79 -11.88 -11.40
CA TRP A 248 27.19 -12.18 -10.04
C TRP A 248 27.58 -13.65 -9.87
N THR A 249 26.74 -14.57 -10.37
CA THR A 249 27.01 -16.02 -10.34
C THR A 249 28.25 -16.40 -11.13
N LYS A 250 28.52 -15.77 -12.28
CA LYS A 250 29.79 -15.97 -13.00
C LYS A 250 31.00 -15.49 -12.20
N ASN A 251 30.93 -14.33 -11.55
CA ASN A 251 32.04 -13.79 -10.77
C ASN A 251 32.30 -14.59 -9.48
N SER A 252 31.26 -15.11 -8.81
CA SER A 252 31.43 -16.00 -7.66
C SER A 252 32.05 -17.34 -8.07
N MET A 253 31.71 -17.85 -9.26
CA MET A 253 32.29 -19.06 -9.82
C MET A 253 33.77 -18.88 -10.25
N PHE A 254 34.14 -17.68 -10.71
CA PHE A 254 35.55 -17.33 -11.01
C PHE A 254 36.39 -16.96 -9.77
N GLY A 255 35.75 -16.53 -8.68
CA GLY A 255 36.41 -16.19 -7.40
C GLY A 255 36.80 -17.40 -6.54
N LEU A 256 36.29 -18.59 -6.84
CA LEU A 256 36.68 -19.87 -6.23
C LEU A 256 37.70 -20.61 -7.12
N LYS A 257 38.86 -19.99 -7.38
CA LYS A 257 40.03 -20.73 -7.88
C LYS A 257 40.86 -21.13 -6.65
N PRO A 258 41.15 -22.42 -6.42
CA PRO A 258 41.84 -22.86 -5.20
C PRO A 258 43.22 -22.20 -5.13
N GLN A 259 43.50 -21.53 -4.01
CA GLN A 259 44.85 -21.11 -3.70
C GLN A 259 45.75 -22.35 -3.61
N ASN A 260 46.86 -22.28 -4.33
CA ASN A 260 47.98 -23.20 -4.40
C ASN A 260 48.15 -24.05 -3.13
N MET A 261 48.09 -25.38 -3.27
CA MET A 261 48.87 -26.26 -2.40
C MET A 261 50.33 -26.15 -2.83
N GLU A 262 51.06 -25.19 -2.26
CA GLU A 262 52.51 -25.25 -2.15
C GLU A 262 52.87 -25.74 -0.74
N GLY A 263 53.68 -26.80 -0.66
CA GLY A 263 54.50 -27.12 0.51
C GLY A 263 53.97 -28.21 1.45
N GLY A 264 54.59 -29.39 1.39
CA GLY A 264 54.40 -30.44 2.38
C GLY A 264 55.10 -31.75 2.03
N SER A 265 56.43 -31.73 1.95
CA SER A 265 57.26 -32.93 2.03
C SER A 265 57.07 -33.57 3.41
N CYS A 266 56.57 -34.80 3.44
CA CYS A 266 56.76 -35.75 4.52
C CYS A 266 57.07 -37.11 3.87
N ASP A 267 58.26 -37.60 4.20
CA ASP A 267 58.85 -38.94 4.04
C ASP A 267 59.20 -39.43 2.62
#